data_AF-A0A9E1BCX5-F1
#
_entry.id   AF-A0A9E1BCX5-F1
#
_cell.length_a   1.000
_cell.length_b   1.000
_cell.length_c   1.000
_cell.angle_alpha   90.00
_cell.angle_beta   90.00
_cell.angle_gamma   90.00
#
_symmetry.space_group_name_H-M   'P 1'
#
loop_
_entity.id
_entity.type
_entity.pdbx_description
1 polymer ?
#
loop_
_entity_poly.entity_id
_entity_poly.type
_entity_poly.pdbx_seq_one_letter_code
_entity_poly.pdbx_strand_id
1 'polypeptide(L)'
;LGAVRVDTSKNLIDRYFEGKDTSKFDPHGVCKELIFALREALDKSGFKHVKIVVSSGFNPQKMSEFEKFNTPVDIYGVGSYLVKNDICGFTGDLVELNGKSEAKFGRKNFASDRLKRVKF
;
A
#
# COMPACT_ATOMS: atom_id res chain seq x y z
N LEU A 1 14.97 3.10 -12.21
CA LEU A 1 13.90 2.72 -11.26
C LEU A 1 13.69 1.21 -11.39
N GLY A 2 13.89 0.41 -10.35
CA GLY A 2 13.84 -1.07 -10.48
C GLY A 2 12.47 -1.68 -10.19
N ALA A 3 11.69 -1.06 -9.32
CA ALA A 3 10.37 -1.53 -8.95
C ALA A 3 9.52 -0.38 -8.37
N VAL A 4 8.20 -0.54 -8.42
CA VAL A 4 7.22 0.28 -7.70
C VAL A 4 6.52 -0.59 -6.66
N ARG A 5 6.37 -0.06 -5.44
CA ARG A 5 5.60 -0.72 -4.38
C ARG A 5 4.22 -0.08 -4.26
N VAL A 6 3.17 -0.91 -4.32
CA VAL A 6 1.79 -0.51 -4.06
C VAL A 6 1.41 -0.98 -2.65
N ASP A 7 1.06 -0.02 -1.80
CA ASP A 7 0.89 -0.22 -0.35
C ASP A 7 -0.32 0.56 0.20
N THR A 8 -1.44 0.45 -0.50
CA THR A 8 -2.68 1.16 -0.13
C THR A 8 -3.35 0.45 1.06
N SER A 9 -3.72 1.23 2.07
CA SER A 9 -4.47 0.72 3.24
C SER A 9 -5.84 0.18 2.81
N LYS A 10 -6.30 -0.89 3.46
CA LYS A 10 -7.67 -1.42 3.26
C LYS A 10 -8.78 -0.42 3.62
N ASN A 11 -8.46 0.67 4.31
CA ASN A 11 -9.43 1.73 4.63
C ASN A 11 -9.47 2.86 3.58
N LEU A 12 -8.69 2.74 2.50
CA LEU A 12 -8.56 3.77 1.48
C LEU A 12 -8.92 3.19 0.11
N ILE A 13 -9.54 4.03 -0.72
CA ILE A 13 -9.70 3.80 -2.15
C ILE A 13 -8.67 4.68 -2.86
N ASP A 14 -7.97 4.11 -3.83
CA ASP A 14 -7.01 4.88 -4.63
C ASP A 14 -7.74 5.92 -5.49
N ARG A 15 -7.17 7.12 -5.61
CA ARG A 15 -7.75 8.20 -6.44
C ARG A 15 -7.88 7.81 -7.90
N TYR A 16 -7.12 6.80 -8.35
CA TYR A 16 -7.33 6.20 -9.66
C TYR A 16 -8.79 5.81 -9.91
N PHE A 17 -9.56 5.42 -8.89
CA PHE A 17 -10.96 5.02 -9.06
C PHE A 17 -11.97 6.18 -8.99
N GLU A 18 -11.53 7.43 -8.77
CA GLU A 18 -12.42 8.59 -8.78
C GLU A 18 -13.15 8.69 -10.13
N GLY A 19 -14.48 8.77 -10.09
CA GLY A 19 -15.34 8.83 -11.27
C GLY A 19 -15.43 7.53 -12.08
N LYS A 20 -14.89 6.40 -11.60
CA LYS A 20 -15.00 5.08 -12.23
C LYS A 20 -16.07 4.22 -11.56
N ASP A 21 -16.72 3.35 -12.33
CA ASP A 21 -17.66 2.36 -11.78
C ASP A 21 -16.88 1.22 -11.08
N THR A 22 -17.03 1.13 -9.77
CA THR A 22 -16.44 0.07 -8.94
C THR A 22 -17.49 -0.92 -8.42
N SER A 23 -18.73 -0.92 -8.94
CA SER A 23 -19.82 -1.76 -8.43
C SER A 23 -19.55 -3.28 -8.50
N LYS A 24 -18.61 -3.70 -9.35
CA LYS A 24 -18.30 -5.12 -9.62
C LYS A 24 -17.15 -5.68 -8.78
N PHE A 25 -16.47 -4.87 -7.98
CA PHE A 25 -15.32 -5.30 -7.19
C PHE A 25 -15.13 -4.41 -5.95
N ASP A 26 -14.28 -4.84 -5.02
CA ASP A 26 -13.90 -4.01 -3.87
C ASP A 26 -12.66 -3.16 -4.23
N PRO A 27 -12.79 -1.81 -4.35
CA PRO A 27 -11.68 -0.94 -4.72
C PRO A 27 -10.78 -0.57 -3.52
N HIS A 28 -11.03 -1.11 -2.33
CA HIS A 28 -10.27 -0.78 -1.14
C HIS A 28 -8.89 -1.44 -1.09
N GLY A 29 -7.89 -0.67 -0.65
CA GLY A 29 -6.51 -1.12 -0.53
C GLY A 29 -5.90 -1.53 -1.86
N VAL A 30 -5.02 -2.53 -1.82
CA VAL A 30 -4.39 -3.07 -3.03
C VAL A 30 -5.32 -4.10 -3.67
N CYS A 31 -6.03 -3.70 -4.73
CA CYS A 31 -6.89 -4.56 -5.54
C CYS A 31 -6.24 -4.89 -6.91
N LYS A 32 -6.70 -5.96 -7.55
CA LYS A 32 -6.17 -6.45 -8.82
C LYS A 32 -6.36 -5.45 -9.96
N GLU A 33 -7.51 -4.77 -9.98
CA GLU A 33 -7.88 -3.74 -10.96
C GLU A 33 -6.88 -2.56 -10.94
N LEU A 34 -6.42 -2.17 -9.75
CA LEU A 34 -5.41 -1.12 -9.59
C LEU A 34 -4.05 -1.56 -10.14
N ILE A 35 -3.68 -2.83 -9.95
CA ILE A 35 -2.41 -3.38 -10.44
C ILE A 35 -2.40 -3.50 -11.97
N PHE A 36 -3.51 -3.93 -12.58
CA PHE A 36 -3.66 -3.91 -14.04
C PHE A 36 -3.53 -2.50 -14.60
N ALA A 37 -4.21 -1.52 -13.99
CA ALA A 37 -4.12 -0.13 -14.40
C ALA A 37 -2.69 0.43 -14.26
N LEU A 38 -2.00 0.11 -13.16
CA LEU A 38 -0.61 0.50 -12.96
C LEU A 38 0.30 -0.10 -14.04
N ARG A 39 0.15 -1.39 -14.33
CA ARG A 39 0.93 -2.06 -15.37
C ARG A 39 0.73 -1.41 -16.73
N GLU A 40 -0.52 -1.14 -17.10
CA GLU A 40 -0.87 -0.45 -18.34
C GLU A 40 -0.25 0.95 -18.42
N ALA A 41 -0.31 1.73 -17.33
CA ALA A 41 0.28 3.07 -17.27
C ALA A 41 1.81 3.05 -17.39
N LEU A 42 2.47 2.11 -16.74
CA LEU A 42 3.92 1.91 -16.85
C LEU A 42 4.31 1.51 -18.28
N ASP A 43 3.57 0.59 -18.89
CA ASP A 43 3.87 0.09 -20.23
C ASP A 43 3.66 1.16 -21.30
N LYS A 44 2.58 1.94 -21.20
CA LYS A 44 2.34 3.13 -22.05
C LYS A 44 3.45 4.16 -21.94
N SER A 45 4.08 4.25 -20.78
CA SER A 45 5.18 5.18 -20.50
C SER A 45 6.57 4.58 -20.83
N GLY A 46 6.64 3.38 -21.41
CA GLY A 46 7.90 2.71 -21.78
C GLY A 46 8.62 2.00 -20.63
N PHE A 47 8.01 1.88 -19.46
CA PHE A 47 8.59 1.31 -18.24
C PHE A 47 8.28 -0.18 -18.05
N LYS A 48 8.32 -0.97 -19.14
CA LYS A 48 8.06 -2.43 -19.11
C LYS A 48 9.00 -3.21 -18.18
N HIS A 49 10.20 -2.68 -17.94
CA HIS A 49 11.22 -3.27 -17.07
C HIS A 49 10.96 -3.04 -15.57
N VAL A 50 10.07 -2.10 -15.22
CA VAL A 50 9.79 -1.76 -13.82
C VAL A 50 8.90 -2.85 -13.22
N LYS A 51 9.39 -3.50 -12.16
CA LYS A 51 8.65 -4.55 -11.44
C LYS A 51 7.57 -3.95 -10.53
N ILE A 52 6.54 -4.73 -10.24
CA ILE A 52 5.45 -4.37 -9.32
C ILE A 52 5.56 -5.21 -8.05
N VAL A 53 5.71 -4.51 -6.92
CA VAL A 53 5.68 -5.09 -5.58
C VAL A 53 4.36 -4.71 -4.92
N VAL A 54 3.66 -5.69 -4.36
CA VAL A 54 2.41 -5.43 -3.62
C VAL A 54 2.60 -5.77 -2.15
N SER A 55 2.12 -4.89 -1.26
CA SER A 55 2.08 -5.12 0.18
C SER A 55 0.69 -4.76 0.74
N SER A 56 0.55 -4.66 2.07
CA SER A 56 -0.71 -4.35 2.77
C SER A 56 -1.71 -5.52 2.85
N GLY A 57 -1.57 -6.32 3.90
CA GLY A 57 -2.57 -7.32 4.30
C GLY A 57 -2.74 -8.50 3.34
N PHE A 58 -1.68 -8.85 2.60
CA PHE A 58 -1.64 -10.07 1.79
C PHE A 58 -1.58 -11.33 2.67
N ASN A 59 -2.30 -12.36 2.23
CA ASN A 59 -2.38 -13.69 2.82
C ASN A 59 -2.55 -14.72 1.67
N PRO A 60 -2.46 -16.04 1.94
CA PRO A 60 -2.55 -17.05 0.89
C PRO A 60 -3.84 -17.02 0.08
N GLN A 61 -4.98 -16.66 0.68
CA GLN A 61 -6.24 -16.53 -0.05
C GLN A 61 -6.15 -15.40 -1.09
N LYS A 62 -5.75 -14.20 -0.67
CA LYS A 62 -5.61 -13.04 -1.54
C LYS A 62 -4.55 -13.26 -2.63
N MET A 63 -3.42 -13.88 -2.29
CA MET A 63 -2.39 -14.23 -3.26
C MET A 63 -2.93 -15.22 -4.29
N SER A 64 -3.64 -16.27 -3.86
CA SER A 64 -4.26 -17.24 -4.78
C SER A 64 -5.26 -16.58 -5.74
N GLU A 65 -6.05 -15.61 -5.28
CA GLU A 65 -6.91 -14.83 -6.17
C GLU A 65 -6.11 -14.03 -7.20
N PHE A 66 -5.06 -13.31 -6.78
CA PHE A 66 -4.22 -12.53 -7.70
C PHE A 66 -3.58 -13.41 -8.79
N GLU A 67 -3.06 -14.57 -8.40
CA GLU A 67 -2.48 -15.57 -9.32
C GLU A 67 -3.53 -16.14 -10.29
N LYS A 68 -4.74 -16.47 -9.81
CA LYS A 68 -5.85 -16.95 -10.65
C LYS A 68 -6.21 -15.98 -11.77
N PHE A 69 -6.12 -14.67 -11.50
CA PHE A 69 -6.39 -13.63 -12.48
C PHE A 69 -5.16 -13.23 -13.32
N ASN A 70 -4.00 -13.88 -13.14
CA ASN A 70 -2.73 -13.49 -13.77
C ASN A 70 -2.39 -12.01 -13.56
N THR A 71 -2.61 -11.52 -12.33
CA THR A 71 -2.36 -10.12 -11.97
C THR A 71 -0.86 -9.84 -12.11
N PRO A 72 -0.41 -8.74 -12.76
CA PRO A 72 1.01 -8.49 -13.03
C PRO A 72 1.74 -8.03 -11.76
N VAL A 73 2.09 -8.99 -10.91
CA VAL A 73 2.83 -8.79 -9.65
C VAL A 73 4.12 -9.60 -9.72
N ASP A 74 5.25 -8.97 -9.40
CA ASP A 74 6.55 -9.63 -9.35
C ASP A 74 6.91 -10.10 -7.93
N ILE A 75 6.47 -9.37 -6.90
CA ILE A 75 6.88 -9.61 -5.51
C ILE A 75 5.70 -9.33 -4.56
N TYR A 76 5.44 -10.26 -3.64
CA TYR A 76 4.49 -10.10 -2.54
C TYR A 76 5.20 -9.77 -1.22
N GLY A 77 4.89 -8.62 -0.64
CA GLY A 77 5.28 -8.24 0.71
C GLY A 77 4.27 -8.75 1.73
N VAL A 78 4.63 -9.81 2.46
CA VAL A 78 3.77 -10.44 3.48
C VAL A 78 4.34 -10.18 4.87
N GLY A 79 3.61 -9.39 5.67
CA GLY A 79 4.00 -9.02 7.04
C GLY A 79 3.21 -9.77 8.10
N SER A 80 2.14 -9.14 8.59
CA SER A 80 1.34 -9.60 9.74
C SER A 80 0.76 -11.02 9.62
N TYR A 81 0.67 -11.57 8.41
CA TYR A 81 0.28 -12.96 8.21
C TYR A 81 1.37 -13.95 8.65
N LEU A 82 2.65 -13.63 8.40
CA LEU A 82 3.79 -14.45 8.81
C LEU A 82 4.20 -14.19 10.26
N VAL A 83 4.20 -12.91 10.66
CA VAL A 83 4.60 -12.49 12.01
C VAL A 83 3.42 -11.83 12.69
N LYS A 84 2.68 -12.62 13.47
CA LYS A 84 1.59 -12.13 14.31
C LYS A 84 2.16 -11.52 15.58
N ASN A 85 1.96 -10.22 15.75
CA ASN A 85 2.16 -9.55 17.03
C ASN A 85 0.78 -9.14 17.56
N ASP A 86 0.11 -10.10 18.19
CA ASP A 86 -1.26 -9.93 18.71
C ASP A 86 -1.29 -9.10 20.01
N ILE A 87 -0.12 -8.71 20.54
CA ILE A 87 0.01 -8.01 21.83
C ILE A 87 -0.06 -6.49 21.64
N CYS A 88 0.66 -5.94 20.66
CA CYS A 88 0.62 -4.50 20.38
C CYS A 88 1.15 -4.19 18.97
N GLY A 89 0.28 -3.68 18.10
CA GLY A 89 0.66 -3.12 16.80
C GLY A 89 0.83 -1.60 16.90
N PHE A 90 2.04 -1.11 16.59
CA PHE A 90 2.28 0.32 16.41
C PHE A 90 2.96 0.57 15.06
N THR A 91 2.75 1.77 14.52
CA THR A 91 3.38 2.24 13.29
C THR A 91 4.08 3.55 13.58
N GLY A 92 5.35 3.67 13.19
CA GLY A 92 6.03 4.96 13.13
C GLY A 92 5.82 5.57 11.75
N ASP A 93 5.36 6.81 11.70
CA ASP A 93 5.20 7.57 10.46
C ASP A 93 5.93 8.91 10.60
N LEU A 94 6.59 9.36 9.53
CA LEU A 94 7.04 10.74 9.43
C LEU A 94 5.81 11.61 9.19
N VAL A 95 5.58 12.57 10.09
CA VAL A 95 4.39 13.45 10.09
C VAL A 95 4.72 14.94 10.10
N GLU A 96 6.00 15.26 10.27
CA GLU A 96 6.53 16.63 10.25
C GLU A 96 7.93 16.61 9.66
N LEU A 97 8.21 17.55 8.76
CA LEU A 97 9.52 17.76 8.16
C LEU A 97 9.87 19.25 8.26
N ASN A 98 10.98 19.58 8.91
CA ASN A 98 11.45 20.96 9.09
C ASN A 98 10.38 21.91 9.69
N GLY A 99 9.62 21.44 10.69
CA GLY A 99 8.55 22.21 11.33
C GLY A 99 7.27 22.37 10.50
N LYS A 100 7.19 21.72 9.33
CA LYS A 100 5.99 21.72 8.49
C LYS A 100 5.30 20.36 8.58
N SER A 101 3.99 20.38 8.78
CA SER A 101 3.16 19.17 8.76
C SER A 101 3.23 18.48 7.40
N GLU A 102 3.85 17.30 7.36
CA GLU A 102 4.09 16.53 6.14
C GLU A 102 3.89 15.06 6.48
N ALA A 103 2.77 14.48 6.05
CA ALA A 103 2.39 13.12 6.41
C ALA A 103 1.75 12.41 5.22
N LYS A 104 1.90 11.08 5.18
CA LYS A 104 1.12 10.25 4.25
C LYS A 104 -0.37 10.41 4.53
N PHE A 105 -1.20 10.25 3.49
CA PHE A 105 -2.64 10.39 3.62
C PHE A 105 -3.20 9.49 4.74
N GLY A 106 -4.08 10.05 5.57
CA GLY A 106 -4.64 9.39 6.76
C GLY A 106 -3.75 9.40 8.00
N ARG A 107 -2.57 10.05 7.96
CA ARG A 107 -1.71 10.27 9.14
C ARG A 107 -1.61 11.75 9.47
N LYS A 108 -1.38 12.04 10.75
CA LYS A 108 -1.14 13.38 11.26
C LYS A 108 -0.28 13.30 12.51
N ASN A 109 0.37 14.39 12.86
CA ASN A 109 1.05 14.50 14.14
C ASN A 109 0.02 14.40 15.28
N PHE A 110 0.26 13.48 16.20
CA PHE A 110 -0.52 13.32 17.42
C PHE A 110 0.34 13.77 18.59
N ALA A 111 0.11 15.00 19.06
CA ALA A 111 0.73 15.49 20.28
C ALA A 111 0.28 14.62 21.46
N SER A 112 1.24 14.18 22.26
CA SER A 112 0.97 13.42 23.47
C SER A 112 2.02 13.70 24.52
N ASP A 113 1.57 14.06 25.71
CA ASP A 113 2.42 14.36 26.87
C ASP A 113 3.16 13.11 27.39
N ARG A 114 2.78 11.93 26.90
CA ARG A 114 3.44 10.65 27.20
C ARG A 114 4.69 10.43 26.34
N LEU A 115 4.86 11.17 25.24
CA LEU A 115 6.00 11.03 24.35
C LEU A 115 7.21 11.76 24.95
N LYS A 116 8.35 11.07 24.99
CA LYS A 116 9.63 11.64 25.43
C LYS A 116 10.66 11.45 24.34
N ARG A 117 11.46 12.48 24.09
CA ARG A 117 12.59 12.39 23.15
C ARG A 117 13.60 11.37 23.68
N VAL A 118 13.84 10.32 22.91
CA VAL A 118 14.92 9.36 23.18
C VAL A 118 16.21 9.95 22.63
N LYS A 119 17.26 10.01 23.46
CA LYS A 119 18.60 10.38 23.01
C LYS A 119 19.25 9.13 22.40
N PHE A 120 19.78 9.26 21.20
CA PHE A 120 20.57 8.24 20.51
C PHE A 120 22.02 8.70 20.46
#